data_AF-A0A940TZI5-F1
#
_entry.id   AF-A0A940TZI5-F1
#
_cell.length_a   1.000
_cell.length_b   1.000
_cell.length_c   1.000
_cell.angle_alpha   90.00
_cell.angle_beta   90.00
_cell.angle_gamma   90.00
#
_symmetry.space_group_name_H-M   'P 1'
#
loop_
_entity.id
_entity.type
_entity.pdbx_description
1 polymer ?
#
loop_
_entity_poly.entity_id
_entity_poly.type
_entity_poly.pdbx_seq_one_letter_code
_entity_poly.pdbx_strand_id
1 'polypeptide(L)'
;MNKKIYTGVLILSLIFLLFGGEVNTPALSQSPSGYIRLVRSMAFDETGVSNPVGIAFSIQADNFHVVGMQGQNLPASLAITQMDRFAGQSDTDLITASAVEPINLAFDNKAGRLLIYQNATNTLVEVKQDSEGNLLPPSLTTHEVQQFGVQSPQGMSVDSQSGDLFILDTVGPQIVHVSPGADGTFSGAAVSSVDLGSVGGSNLRGVAVDPSTGNFFVVSPDELKLYEIHATGVVAAVRDLSGFGIVNPQGLVFAPSGDQTDDPTTMSLYLADSGALTAGDSTSTTPSQMIDGTTDIHTAGQIVELSMIEIPAAGTAAFPSALVATRDLSLLSPPIPDPTGLTYVSTSNTLVVSDSEVEETVNGITQFQGANVWELTLDASVVVTGNISYIPPTILAFSNEPNGVAFNPSNGHYYFTDDNANFVFDLAPGPDGQMWTADDVLDG
;
A
#
# COMPACT_ATOMS: atom_id res chain seq x y z
N MET A 1 -68.68 48.81 42.26
CA MET A 1 -68.60 50.27 42.07
C MET A 1 -67.55 50.52 40.99
N ASN A 2 -67.98 51.00 39.80
CA ASN A 2 -67.26 51.74 38.73
C ASN A 2 -65.71 51.61 38.59
N LYS A 3 -65.05 51.50 37.42
CA LYS A 3 -65.39 51.54 35.98
C LYS A 3 -64.05 51.37 35.17
N LYS A 4 -64.13 50.75 33.97
CA LYS A 4 -63.32 50.94 32.72
C LYS A 4 -61.88 50.35 32.63
N ILE A 5 -61.56 49.37 31.75
CA ILE A 5 -61.35 49.33 30.25
C ILE A 5 -60.03 50.08 29.85
N TYR A 6 -58.99 49.52 29.19
CA TYR A 6 -58.81 49.04 27.78
C TYR A 6 -57.60 48.07 27.69
N THR A 7 -57.65 46.87 27.08
CA THR A 7 -57.62 46.47 25.64
C THR A 7 -56.21 46.21 25.07
N GLY A 8 -55.97 44.96 24.63
CA GLY A 8 -54.83 44.54 23.79
C GLY A 8 -55.15 43.18 23.15
N VAL A 9 -55.30 43.19 21.82
CA VAL A 9 -55.99 42.23 20.94
C VAL A 9 -55.31 40.86 20.85
N LEU A 10 -56.11 39.79 20.94
CA LEU A 10 -55.80 38.40 20.60
C LEU A 10 -56.23 38.15 19.14
N ILE A 11 -55.31 37.76 18.26
CA ILE A 11 -55.65 37.29 16.89
C ILE A 11 -55.84 35.78 16.94
N LEU A 12 -57.07 35.36 16.64
CA LEU A 12 -57.50 33.98 16.45
C LEU A 12 -57.37 33.66 14.96
N SER A 13 -56.53 32.70 14.59
CA SER A 13 -56.51 32.12 13.25
C SER A 13 -56.73 30.62 13.31
N LEU A 14 -57.87 30.25 12.76
CA LEU A 14 -58.46 28.94 12.52
C LEU A 14 -57.54 28.07 11.64
N ILE A 15 -57.28 26.82 12.01
CA ILE A 15 -56.73 25.82 11.07
C ILE A 15 -57.62 24.57 11.08
N PHE A 16 -58.07 24.26 9.86
CA PHE A 16 -58.96 23.18 9.46
C PHE A 16 -58.38 21.79 9.73
N LEU A 17 -59.22 20.90 10.25
CA LEU A 17 -59.09 19.45 10.15
C LEU A 17 -59.41 19.02 8.71
N LEU A 18 -58.48 18.33 8.04
CA LEU A 18 -58.75 17.49 6.86
C LEU A 18 -57.78 16.30 6.88
N PHE A 19 -58.37 15.11 6.72
CA PHE A 19 -57.73 13.80 6.62
C PHE A 19 -56.61 13.77 5.56
N GLY A 20 -55.42 13.32 5.95
CA GLY A 20 -54.34 12.94 5.04
C GLY A 20 -53.73 11.63 5.53
N GLY A 21 -53.80 10.59 4.70
CA GLY A 21 -53.19 9.29 5.00
C GLY A 21 -51.68 9.41 5.13
N GLU A 22 -51.13 8.75 6.15
CA GLU A 22 -49.69 8.57 6.30
C GLU A 22 -49.20 7.71 5.14
N VAL A 23 -48.62 8.37 4.13
CA VAL A 23 -47.73 7.72 3.19
C VAL A 23 -46.47 7.41 3.98
N ASN A 24 -46.32 6.15 4.41
CA ASN A 24 -45.04 5.62 4.86
C ASN A 24 -44.07 5.71 3.69
N THR A 25 -43.31 6.81 3.62
CA THR A 25 -42.09 6.83 2.81
C THR A 25 -41.12 5.84 3.47
N PRO A 26 -40.69 4.76 2.79
CA PRO A 26 -39.65 3.91 3.34
C PRO A 26 -38.43 4.80 3.60
N ALA A 27 -37.97 4.82 4.85
CA ALA A 27 -36.65 5.34 5.16
C ALA A 27 -35.67 4.55 4.29
N LEU A 28 -34.95 5.24 3.41
CA LEU A 28 -33.81 4.65 2.71
C LEU A 28 -32.84 4.18 3.80
N SER A 29 -32.72 2.87 3.98
CA SER A 29 -31.74 2.28 4.87
C SER A 29 -30.37 2.85 4.47
N GLN A 30 -29.69 3.53 5.38
CA GLN A 30 -28.28 3.83 5.17
C GLN A 30 -27.55 2.49 5.02
N SER A 31 -26.74 2.34 3.96
CA SER A 31 -25.90 1.16 3.82
C SER A 31 -24.99 1.05 5.05
N PRO A 32 -24.72 -0.17 5.57
CA PRO A 32 -23.86 -0.32 6.73
C PRO A 32 -22.48 0.30 6.46
N SER A 33 -22.02 1.20 7.33
CA SER A 33 -20.69 1.80 7.19
C SER A 33 -19.62 0.85 7.74
N GLY A 34 -18.50 0.71 7.02
CA GLY A 34 -17.32 -0.02 7.49
C GLY A 34 -16.14 0.92 7.77
N TYR A 35 -15.26 0.51 8.70
CA TYR A 35 -13.98 1.19 8.90
C TYR A 35 -13.03 0.93 7.74
N ILE A 36 -12.28 1.95 7.34
CA ILE A 36 -11.17 1.84 6.40
C ILE A 36 -10.14 2.94 6.68
N ARG A 37 -8.85 2.61 6.50
CA ARG A 37 -7.77 3.58 6.50
C ARG A 37 -6.82 3.34 5.34
N LEU A 38 -6.22 4.41 4.85
CA LEU A 38 -5.03 4.36 4.00
C LEU A 38 -3.83 3.98 4.86
N VAL A 39 -3.13 2.90 4.50
CA VAL A 39 -1.84 2.53 5.11
C VAL A 39 -0.73 3.30 4.40
N ARG A 40 -0.72 3.23 3.06
CA ARG A 40 0.20 3.99 2.19
C ARG A 40 -0.29 3.98 0.74
N SER A 41 0.33 4.84 -0.06
CA SER A 41 0.27 4.79 -1.52
C SER A 41 1.66 4.49 -2.06
N MET A 42 1.74 3.67 -3.11
CA MET A 42 2.95 3.34 -3.84
C MET A 42 2.83 3.91 -5.26
N ALA A 43 3.58 4.98 -5.53
CA ALA A 43 3.49 5.74 -6.77
C ALA A 43 4.31 5.11 -7.91
N PHE A 44 4.20 5.68 -9.12
CA PHE A 44 4.91 5.18 -10.30
C PHE A 44 6.44 5.20 -10.16
N ASP A 45 6.99 6.22 -9.52
CA ASP A 45 8.44 6.35 -9.26
C ASP A 45 8.96 5.31 -8.26
N GLU A 46 8.09 4.77 -7.40
CA GLU A 46 8.42 3.66 -6.51
C GLU A 46 8.23 2.30 -7.19
N THR A 47 7.07 2.10 -7.85
CA THR A 47 6.66 0.78 -8.38
C THR A 47 7.20 0.47 -9.78
N GLY A 48 7.56 1.49 -10.55
CA GLY A 48 7.91 1.37 -11.98
C GLY A 48 6.73 1.02 -12.91
N VAL A 49 5.51 0.89 -12.38
CA VAL A 49 4.33 0.47 -13.16
C VAL A 49 3.39 1.64 -13.42
N SER A 50 3.33 2.08 -14.67
CA SER A 50 2.40 3.15 -15.08
C SER A 50 0.98 2.62 -15.22
N ASN A 51 0.02 3.37 -14.69
CA ASN A 51 -1.42 3.14 -14.77
C ASN A 51 -1.79 1.70 -14.40
N PRO A 52 -1.48 1.23 -13.17
CA PRO A 52 -1.73 -0.15 -12.76
C PRO A 52 -3.21 -0.52 -12.90
N VAL A 53 -3.48 -1.73 -13.40
CA VAL A 53 -4.83 -2.24 -13.65
C VAL A 53 -5.01 -3.63 -13.05
N GLY A 54 -4.12 -4.57 -13.41
CA GLY A 54 -4.10 -5.93 -12.89
C GLY A 54 -3.15 -6.04 -11.71
N ILE A 55 -3.58 -6.70 -10.63
CA ILE A 55 -2.75 -6.97 -9.46
C ILE A 55 -3.13 -8.32 -8.87
N ALA A 56 -2.13 -9.16 -8.60
CA ALA A 56 -2.30 -10.39 -7.83
C ALA A 56 -1.09 -10.64 -6.94
N PHE A 57 -1.22 -11.53 -5.96
CA PHE A 57 -0.20 -11.78 -4.95
C PHE A 57 0.16 -13.26 -4.86
N SER A 58 1.46 -13.56 -4.95
CA SER A 58 2.00 -14.90 -4.69
C SER A 58 2.52 -14.97 -3.25
N ILE A 59 1.92 -15.86 -2.47
CA ILE A 59 2.34 -16.15 -1.08
C ILE A 59 3.73 -16.81 -1.07
N GLN A 60 4.02 -17.66 -2.05
CA GLN A 60 5.30 -18.37 -2.11
C GLN A 60 6.47 -17.42 -2.38
N ALA A 61 6.27 -16.43 -3.26
CA ALA A 61 7.28 -15.44 -3.59
C ALA A 61 7.25 -14.18 -2.70
N ASP A 62 6.23 -14.02 -1.86
CA ASP A 62 5.93 -12.80 -1.09
C ASP A 62 5.94 -11.53 -1.96
N ASN A 63 5.37 -11.62 -3.16
CA ASN A 63 5.40 -10.53 -4.14
C ASN A 63 4.09 -10.36 -4.92
N PHE A 64 3.90 -9.14 -5.40
CA PHE A 64 2.83 -8.76 -6.31
C PHE A 64 3.26 -8.99 -7.76
N HIS A 65 2.30 -9.45 -8.55
CA HIS A 65 2.34 -9.48 -10.01
C HIS A 65 1.42 -8.39 -10.51
N VAL A 66 1.99 -7.32 -11.08
CA VAL A 66 1.26 -6.13 -11.49
C VAL A 66 1.34 -5.93 -12.99
N VAL A 67 0.22 -5.52 -13.57
CA VAL A 67 0.15 -5.12 -14.97
C VAL A 67 -0.45 -3.72 -15.09
N GLY A 68 0.26 -2.84 -15.78
CA GLY A 68 -0.23 -1.54 -16.20
C GLY A 68 -1.26 -1.60 -17.33
N MET A 69 -1.93 -0.47 -17.58
CA MET A 69 -2.85 -0.30 -18.69
C MET A 69 -2.11 -0.48 -20.03
N GLN A 70 -2.72 -1.25 -20.94
CA GLN A 70 -2.16 -1.41 -22.28
C GLN A 70 -2.57 -0.24 -23.17
N GLY A 71 -1.63 0.23 -24.01
CA GLY A 71 -1.93 1.21 -25.04
C GLY A 71 -2.90 0.66 -26.11
N GLN A 72 -3.38 1.54 -26.98
CA GLN A 72 -4.33 1.20 -28.06
C GLN A 72 -3.82 0.06 -28.99
N ASN A 73 -2.50 -0.08 -29.14
CA ASN A 73 -1.88 -1.20 -29.80
C ASN A 73 -1.57 -2.30 -28.77
N LEU A 74 -2.50 -3.25 -28.63
CA LEU A 74 -2.34 -4.35 -27.68
C LEU A 74 -1.11 -5.20 -28.07
N PRO A 75 -0.09 -5.30 -27.20
CA PRO A 75 1.07 -6.13 -27.48
C PRO A 75 0.68 -7.61 -27.55
N ALA A 76 1.46 -8.40 -28.27
CA ALA A 76 1.30 -9.85 -28.29
C ALA A 76 1.70 -10.52 -26.96
N SER A 77 2.34 -9.77 -26.06
CA SER A 77 2.74 -10.24 -24.74
C SER A 77 2.40 -9.22 -23.66
N LEU A 78 1.96 -9.72 -22.53
CA LEU A 78 1.67 -9.00 -21.30
C LEU A 78 2.96 -8.89 -20.50
N ALA A 79 3.40 -7.67 -20.19
CA ALA A 79 4.47 -7.44 -19.23
C ALA A 79 3.90 -7.52 -17.81
N ILE A 80 4.45 -8.40 -16.99
CA ILE A 80 4.05 -8.62 -15.61
C ILE A 80 5.21 -8.24 -14.72
N THR A 81 5.11 -7.08 -14.08
CA THR A 81 6.12 -6.59 -13.16
C THR A 81 5.95 -7.27 -11.81
N GLN A 82 7.03 -7.87 -11.31
CA GLN A 82 7.09 -8.44 -9.98
C GLN A 82 7.63 -7.38 -9.01
N MET A 83 6.91 -7.12 -7.92
CA MET A 83 7.33 -6.17 -6.89
C MET A 83 7.04 -6.71 -5.50
N ASP A 84 7.93 -6.48 -4.56
CA ASP A 84 7.72 -6.86 -3.17
C ASP A 84 6.65 -5.98 -2.49
N ARG A 85 6.38 -6.28 -1.21
CA ARG A 85 5.48 -5.47 -0.38
C ARG A 85 6.04 -4.09 -0.04
N PHE A 86 7.14 -3.62 -0.59
CA PHE A 86 7.74 -2.30 -0.35
C PHE A 86 7.92 -1.49 -1.63
N ALA A 87 7.22 -1.89 -2.70
CA ALA A 87 7.36 -1.36 -4.05
C ALA A 87 8.73 -1.65 -4.71
N GLY A 88 9.59 -2.44 -4.07
CA GLY A 88 10.86 -2.88 -4.63
C GLY A 88 10.63 -3.82 -5.81
N GLN A 89 10.97 -3.37 -7.02
CA GLN A 89 10.89 -4.20 -8.21
C GLN A 89 11.96 -5.29 -8.20
N SER A 90 11.55 -6.52 -8.52
CA SER A 90 12.46 -7.67 -8.61
C SER A 90 12.70 -8.13 -10.04
N ASP A 91 11.65 -8.26 -10.85
CA ASP A 91 11.75 -8.72 -12.24
C ASP A 91 10.55 -8.29 -13.10
N THR A 92 10.57 -8.59 -14.40
CA THR A 92 9.42 -8.45 -15.29
C THR A 92 9.34 -9.61 -16.28
N ASP A 93 8.27 -10.39 -16.18
CA ASP A 93 7.98 -11.50 -17.08
C ASP A 93 7.17 -11.04 -18.30
N LEU A 94 7.46 -11.65 -19.45
CA LEU A 94 6.69 -11.46 -20.68
C LEU A 94 5.85 -12.71 -20.96
N ILE A 95 4.54 -12.59 -20.77
CA ILE A 95 3.59 -13.68 -21.00
C ILE A 95 2.93 -13.49 -22.36
N THR A 96 3.05 -14.47 -23.28
CA THR A 96 2.42 -14.40 -24.60
C THR A 96 0.91 -14.60 -24.53
N ALA A 97 0.20 -13.56 -24.09
CA ALA A 97 -1.25 -13.51 -23.97
C ALA A 97 -1.76 -12.26 -24.72
N SER A 98 -2.24 -12.47 -25.94
CA SER A 98 -2.76 -11.40 -26.81
C SER A 98 -4.13 -10.91 -26.36
N ALA A 99 -4.40 -9.62 -26.53
CA ALA A 99 -5.71 -9.00 -26.35
C ALA A 99 -6.38 -9.30 -24.99
N VAL A 100 -5.59 -9.27 -23.92
CA VAL A 100 -6.03 -9.47 -22.54
C VAL A 100 -6.55 -8.16 -21.96
N GLU A 101 -7.65 -8.22 -21.22
CA GLU A 101 -8.04 -7.15 -20.30
C GLU A 101 -7.24 -7.32 -18.99
N PRO A 102 -6.26 -6.45 -18.67
CA PRO A 102 -5.29 -6.71 -17.60
C PRO A 102 -5.90 -6.90 -16.21
N ILE A 103 -7.11 -6.38 -15.98
CA ILE A 103 -7.84 -6.50 -14.71
C ILE A 103 -8.23 -7.95 -14.38
N ASN A 104 -8.29 -8.83 -15.39
CA ASN A 104 -8.72 -10.21 -15.26
C ASN A 104 -7.53 -11.15 -15.04
N LEU A 105 -6.79 -10.89 -13.96
CA LEU A 105 -5.58 -11.62 -13.55
C LEU A 105 -5.69 -11.96 -12.06
N ALA A 106 -5.37 -13.21 -11.71
CA ALA A 106 -5.36 -13.68 -10.32
C ALA A 106 -4.26 -14.73 -10.09
N PHE A 107 -3.79 -14.88 -8.86
CA PHE A 107 -2.79 -15.89 -8.49
C PHE A 107 -3.44 -17.02 -7.70
N ASP A 108 -3.38 -18.23 -8.23
CA ASP A 108 -3.82 -19.44 -7.54
C ASP A 108 -2.67 -19.98 -6.69
N ASN A 109 -2.65 -19.51 -5.44
CA ASN A 109 -1.63 -19.88 -4.45
C ASN A 109 -1.65 -21.37 -4.09
N LYS A 110 -2.78 -22.06 -4.29
CA LYS A 110 -2.90 -23.49 -3.99
C LYS A 110 -2.24 -24.35 -5.07
N ALA A 111 -2.37 -23.95 -6.32
CA ALA A 111 -1.78 -24.66 -7.46
C ALA A 111 -0.42 -24.07 -7.92
N GLY A 112 0.01 -22.93 -7.37
CA GLY A 112 1.26 -22.26 -7.73
C GLY A 112 1.25 -21.77 -9.17
N ARG A 113 0.24 -20.98 -9.55
CA ARG A 113 0.09 -20.50 -10.94
C ARG A 113 -0.60 -19.15 -11.02
N LEU A 114 -0.19 -18.37 -12.01
CA LEU A 114 -0.90 -17.18 -12.44
C LEU A 114 -2.00 -17.56 -13.45
N LEU A 115 -3.18 -16.98 -13.28
CA LEU A 115 -4.34 -17.16 -14.15
C LEU A 115 -4.72 -15.84 -14.80
N ILE A 116 -4.98 -15.87 -16.12
CA ILE A 116 -5.38 -14.69 -16.90
C ILE A 116 -6.57 -15.06 -17.78
N TYR A 117 -7.71 -14.40 -17.60
CA TYR A 117 -8.91 -14.66 -18.41
C TYR A 117 -8.94 -13.79 -19.67
N GLN A 118 -9.13 -14.43 -20.81
CA GLN A 118 -9.26 -13.81 -22.12
C GLN A 118 -10.72 -13.85 -22.56
N ASN A 119 -11.43 -12.73 -22.37
CA ASN A 119 -12.86 -12.64 -22.64
C ASN A 119 -13.21 -12.87 -24.12
N ALA A 120 -12.41 -12.31 -25.05
CA ALA A 120 -12.67 -12.43 -26.48
C ALA A 120 -12.67 -13.89 -26.99
N THR A 121 -11.95 -14.78 -26.32
CA THR A 121 -11.78 -16.19 -26.71
C THR A 121 -12.38 -17.17 -25.71
N ASN A 122 -12.93 -16.69 -24.57
CA ASN A 122 -13.38 -17.53 -23.45
C ASN A 122 -12.33 -18.56 -23.02
N THR A 123 -11.07 -18.10 -22.90
CA THR A 123 -9.94 -18.92 -22.51
C THR A 123 -9.31 -18.43 -21.22
N LEU A 124 -8.87 -19.38 -20.39
CA LEU A 124 -8.06 -19.11 -19.21
C LEU A 124 -6.61 -19.51 -19.51
N VAL A 125 -5.71 -18.54 -19.49
CA VAL A 125 -4.27 -18.78 -19.59
C VAL A 125 -3.75 -19.10 -18.19
N GLU A 126 -2.94 -20.15 -18.10
CA GLU A 126 -2.24 -20.58 -16.89
C GLU A 126 -0.74 -20.48 -17.13
N VAL A 127 0.00 -19.86 -16.20
CA VAL A 127 1.46 -19.85 -16.15
C VAL A 127 1.90 -20.30 -14.76
N LYS A 128 2.69 -21.37 -14.69
CA LYS A 128 3.14 -21.95 -13.41
C LYS A 128 4.24 -21.14 -12.77
N GLN A 129 4.34 -21.27 -11.46
CA GLN A 129 5.45 -20.81 -10.64
C GLN A 129 6.39 -21.99 -10.32
N ASP A 130 7.68 -21.73 -10.19
CA ASP A 130 8.66 -22.71 -9.72
C ASP A 130 8.73 -22.79 -8.18
N SER A 131 9.67 -23.59 -7.65
CA SER A 131 9.89 -23.74 -6.21
C SER A 131 10.44 -22.49 -5.54
N GLU A 132 11.11 -21.64 -6.30
CA GLU A 132 11.78 -20.42 -5.87
C GLU A 132 10.84 -19.20 -5.93
N GLY A 133 9.65 -19.36 -6.49
CA GLY A 133 8.67 -18.28 -6.59
C GLY A 133 8.70 -17.53 -7.93
N ASN A 134 9.47 -17.96 -8.91
CA ASN A 134 9.50 -17.30 -10.22
C ASN A 134 8.41 -17.86 -11.13
N LEU A 135 7.79 -17.00 -11.95
CA LEU A 135 6.94 -17.48 -13.02
C LEU A 135 7.78 -18.22 -14.06
N LEU A 136 7.15 -19.22 -14.69
CA LEU A 136 7.73 -19.99 -15.78
C LEU A 136 6.91 -19.72 -17.05
N PRO A 137 7.13 -18.60 -17.78
CA PRO A 137 6.41 -18.32 -19.02
C PRO A 137 6.37 -19.49 -20.03
N PRO A 138 7.42 -20.33 -20.18
CA PRO A 138 7.36 -21.52 -21.04
C PRO A 138 6.36 -22.60 -20.61
N SER A 139 5.87 -22.57 -19.37
CA SER A 139 4.85 -23.49 -18.86
C SER A 139 3.42 -23.11 -19.27
N LEU A 140 3.26 -22.04 -20.05
CA LEU A 140 1.98 -21.49 -20.47
C LEU A 140 1.08 -22.58 -21.08
N THR A 141 -0.12 -22.68 -20.53
CA THR A 141 -1.20 -23.51 -21.09
C THR A 141 -2.50 -22.71 -21.16
N THR A 142 -3.41 -23.12 -22.04
CA THR A 142 -4.70 -22.45 -22.22
C THR A 142 -5.84 -23.44 -22.07
N HIS A 143 -6.86 -23.05 -21.32
CA HIS A 143 -8.05 -23.85 -21.05
C HIS A 143 -9.28 -23.17 -21.65
N GLU A 144 -10.11 -23.92 -22.39
CA GLU A 144 -11.42 -23.43 -22.82
C GLU A 144 -12.37 -23.39 -21.62
N VAL A 145 -12.95 -22.21 -21.37
CA VAL A 145 -13.75 -21.93 -20.18
C VAL A 145 -15.11 -21.31 -20.51
N GLN A 146 -15.61 -21.53 -21.73
CA GLN A 146 -16.94 -21.10 -22.18
C GLN A 146 -18.05 -21.53 -21.19
N GLN A 147 -17.89 -22.68 -20.52
CA GLN A 147 -18.82 -23.17 -19.51
C GLN A 147 -18.96 -22.28 -18.26
N PHE A 148 -18.04 -21.34 -18.03
CA PHE A 148 -18.17 -20.38 -16.92
C PHE A 148 -19.29 -19.37 -17.17
N GLY A 149 -19.67 -19.15 -18.43
CA GLY A 149 -20.80 -18.28 -18.79
C GLY A 149 -20.57 -16.79 -18.56
N VAL A 150 -19.31 -16.37 -18.37
CA VAL A 150 -18.90 -14.98 -18.14
C VAL A 150 -19.03 -14.16 -19.42
N GLN A 151 -19.59 -12.96 -19.33
CA GLN A 151 -19.81 -12.09 -20.50
C GLN A 151 -18.98 -10.81 -20.48
N SER A 152 -18.91 -10.12 -19.33
CA SER A 152 -18.12 -8.90 -19.16
C SER A 152 -17.33 -8.98 -17.85
N PRO A 153 -16.22 -9.74 -17.84
CA PRO A 153 -15.36 -9.88 -16.69
C PRO A 153 -14.70 -8.54 -16.37
N GLN A 154 -14.77 -8.08 -15.12
CA GLN A 154 -14.16 -6.84 -14.64
C GLN A 154 -13.29 -7.05 -13.40
N GLY A 155 -12.76 -8.26 -13.21
CA GLY A 155 -11.89 -8.62 -12.09
C GLY A 155 -11.93 -10.11 -11.78
N MET A 156 -10.83 -10.61 -11.22
CA MET A 156 -10.70 -12.00 -10.79
C MET A 156 -9.98 -12.12 -9.45
N SER A 157 -10.33 -13.15 -8.68
CA SER A 157 -9.63 -13.53 -7.45
C SER A 157 -9.64 -15.03 -7.27
N VAL A 158 -8.67 -15.57 -6.53
CA VAL A 158 -8.65 -16.98 -6.13
C VAL A 158 -8.57 -17.07 -4.62
N ASP A 159 -9.42 -17.88 -4.01
CA ASP A 159 -9.27 -18.20 -2.59
C ASP A 159 -8.03 -19.07 -2.40
N SER A 160 -7.08 -18.60 -1.59
CA SER A 160 -5.78 -19.25 -1.44
C SER A 160 -5.85 -20.61 -0.73
N GLN A 161 -6.95 -20.93 -0.03
CA GLN A 161 -7.12 -22.19 0.69
C GLN A 161 -7.82 -23.26 -0.15
N SER A 162 -8.90 -22.88 -0.84
CA SER A 162 -9.72 -23.80 -1.65
C SER A 162 -9.22 -23.91 -3.09
N GLY A 163 -8.62 -22.86 -3.64
CA GLY A 163 -8.32 -22.73 -5.07
C GLY A 163 -9.56 -22.34 -5.89
N ASP A 164 -10.65 -21.96 -5.24
CA ASP A 164 -11.86 -21.49 -5.94
C ASP A 164 -11.57 -20.18 -6.66
N LEU A 165 -11.97 -20.11 -7.93
CA LEU A 165 -11.84 -18.94 -8.77
C LEU A 165 -13.13 -18.13 -8.74
N PHE A 166 -13.02 -16.83 -8.52
CA PHE A 166 -14.11 -15.87 -8.53
C PHE A 166 -13.88 -14.85 -9.64
N ILE A 167 -14.90 -14.61 -10.46
CA ILE A 167 -14.85 -13.68 -11.59
C ILE A 167 -16.03 -12.71 -11.45
N LEU A 168 -15.75 -11.41 -11.40
CA LEU A 168 -16.80 -10.38 -11.42
C LEU A 168 -17.32 -10.22 -12.85
N ASP A 169 -18.58 -10.60 -13.10
CA ASP A 169 -19.25 -10.35 -14.37
C ASP A 169 -20.24 -9.19 -14.20
N THR A 170 -20.10 -8.15 -15.03
CA THR A 170 -20.94 -6.94 -14.92
C THR A 170 -22.20 -6.98 -15.78
N VAL A 171 -22.38 -7.99 -16.64
CA VAL A 171 -23.65 -8.21 -17.34
C VAL A 171 -24.57 -9.07 -16.48
N GLY A 172 -25.60 -8.44 -15.92
CA GLY A 172 -26.38 -9.05 -14.85
C GLY A 172 -25.47 -9.25 -13.63
N PRO A 173 -25.07 -8.15 -12.95
CA PRO A 173 -23.95 -8.13 -12.03
C PRO A 173 -23.94 -9.32 -11.09
N GLN A 174 -22.88 -10.12 -11.16
CA GLN A 174 -22.72 -11.34 -10.38
C GLN A 174 -21.25 -11.64 -10.14
N ILE A 175 -20.96 -12.45 -9.13
CA ILE A 175 -19.68 -13.13 -8.98
C ILE A 175 -19.87 -14.56 -9.47
N VAL A 176 -19.22 -14.92 -10.56
CA VAL A 176 -19.14 -16.30 -11.03
C VAL A 176 -18.14 -17.03 -10.15
N HIS A 177 -18.59 -18.08 -9.48
CA HIS A 177 -17.79 -18.93 -8.61
C HIS A 177 -17.51 -20.25 -9.32
N VAL A 178 -16.22 -20.56 -9.48
CA VAL A 178 -15.74 -21.75 -10.15
C VAL A 178 -14.91 -22.56 -9.16
N SER A 179 -15.45 -23.70 -8.74
CA SER A 179 -14.70 -24.66 -7.94
C SER A 179 -13.97 -25.66 -8.84
N PRO A 180 -12.62 -25.69 -8.81
CA PRO A 180 -11.85 -26.61 -9.64
C PRO A 180 -12.14 -28.07 -9.25
N GLY A 181 -11.83 -28.98 -10.17
CA GLY A 181 -11.88 -30.42 -9.93
C GLY A 181 -10.91 -30.86 -8.84
N ALA A 182 -11.04 -32.11 -8.37
CA ALA A 182 -10.16 -32.65 -7.33
C ALA A 182 -8.68 -32.72 -7.73
N ASP A 183 -8.38 -32.66 -9.02
CA ASP A 183 -7.03 -32.57 -9.58
C ASP A 183 -6.52 -31.12 -9.71
N GLY A 184 -7.29 -30.14 -9.25
CA GLY A 184 -6.99 -28.71 -9.35
C GLY A 184 -7.24 -28.12 -10.74
N THR A 185 -7.77 -28.88 -11.70
CA THR A 185 -8.03 -28.39 -13.04
C THR A 185 -9.42 -27.75 -13.15
N PHE A 186 -9.60 -26.87 -14.14
CA PHE A 186 -10.91 -26.30 -14.44
C PHE A 186 -11.76 -27.18 -15.38
N SER A 187 -11.25 -28.35 -15.76
CA SER A 187 -11.99 -29.35 -16.53
C SER A 187 -13.02 -30.02 -15.63
N GLY A 188 -14.31 -29.85 -15.94
CA GLY A 188 -15.39 -30.35 -15.10
C GLY A 188 -15.56 -29.59 -13.78
N ALA A 189 -15.03 -28.37 -13.69
CA ALA A 189 -15.26 -27.48 -12.55
C ALA A 189 -16.76 -27.27 -12.30
N ALA A 190 -17.14 -27.19 -11.02
CA ALA A 190 -18.49 -26.80 -10.65
C ALA A 190 -18.60 -25.28 -10.75
N VAL A 191 -19.65 -24.81 -11.43
CA VAL A 191 -19.90 -23.38 -11.63
C VAL A 191 -21.19 -22.99 -10.93
N SER A 192 -21.13 -21.93 -10.13
CA SER A 192 -22.27 -21.28 -9.52
C SER A 192 -22.11 -19.76 -9.61
N SER A 193 -23.10 -19.00 -9.11
CA SER A 193 -22.97 -17.56 -9.06
C SER A 193 -23.62 -16.94 -7.83
N VAL A 194 -23.09 -15.78 -7.46
CA VAL A 194 -23.61 -14.91 -6.40
C VAL A 194 -24.17 -13.67 -7.07
N ASP A 195 -25.48 -13.47 -6.98
CA ASP A 195 -26.17 -12.31 -7.55
C ASP A 195 -25.75 -11.02 -6.82
N LEU A 196 -25.33 -10.01 -7.58
CA LEU A 196 -24.99 -8.68 -7.08
C LEU A 196 -26.04 -7.63 -7.48
N GLY A 197 -27.20 -8.01 -8.03
CA GLY A 197 -28.23 -7.06 -8.45
C GLY A 197 -28.75 -6.12 -7.34
N SER A 198 -28.57 -6.48 -6.06
CA SER A 198 -28.88 -5.63 -4.90
C SER A 198 -27.71 -4.75 -4.43
N VAL A 199 -26.51 -4.93 -4.97
CA VAL A 199 -25.37 -4.06 -4.69
C VAL A 199 -25.63 -2.72 -5.39
N GLY A 200 -25.68 -1.64 -4.63
CA GLY A 200 -26.08 -0.32 -5.14
C GLY A 200 -25.07 0.34 -6.09
N GLY A 201 -23.95 -0.30 -6.40
CA GLY A 201 -22.84 0.26 -7.19
C GLY A 201 -23.01 0.09 -8.69
N SER A 202 -22.71 1.15 -9.45
CA SER A 202 -22.52 1.07 -10.91
C SER A 202 -21.05 0.80 -11.27
N ASN A 203 -20.82 0.29 -12.49
CA ASN A 203 -19.48 0.12 -13.07
C ASN A 203 -18.53 -0.64 -12.12
N LEU A 204 -19.01 -1.70 -11.49
CA LEU A 204 -18.24 -2.48 -10.55
C LEU A 204 -16.95 -3.01 -11.21
N ARG A 205 -15.83 -2.87 -10.51
CA ARG A 205 -14.49 -3.33 -10.93
C ARG A 205 -13.79 -4.01 -9.77
N GLY A 206 -12.88 -4.91 -10.12
CA GLY A 206 -12.08 -5.68 -9.16
C GLY A 206 -12.92 -6.64 -8.35
N VAL A 207 -12.35 -7.79 -8.01
CA VAL A 207 -12.90 -8.62 -6.94
C VAL A 207 -11.74 -9.17 -6.15
N ALA A 208 -11.81 -9.04 -4.83
CA ALA A 208 -10.93 -9.72 -3.91
C ALA A 208 -11.76 -10.55 -2.94
N VAL A 209 -11.25 -11.73 -2.57
CA VAL A 209 -11.83 -12.55 -1.51
C VAL A 209 -10.98 -12.38 -0.26
N ASP A 210 -11.62 -12.01 0.86
CA ASP A 210 -10.96 -12.00 2.16
C ASP A 210 -10.81 -13.45 2.65
N PRO A 211 -9.57 -13.96 2.80
CA PRO A 211 -9.34 -15.36 3.18
C PRO A 211 -9.80 -15.69 4.60
N SER A 212 -10.09 -14.70 5.45
CA SER A 212 -10.52 -14.90 6.83
C SER A 212 -12.03 -15.06 6.96
N THR A 213 -12.80 -14.34 6.14
CA THR A 213 -14.28 -14.32 6.21
C THR A 213 -14.96 -14.98 5.02
N GLY A 214 -14.27 -15.09 3.88
CA GLY A 214 -14.87 -15.47 2.60
C GLY A 214 -15.78 -14.39 2.01
N ASN A 215 -15.78 -13.16 2.56
CA ASN A 215 -16.49 -12.03 1.97
C ASN A 215 -15.75 -11.53 0.72
N PHE A 216 -16.52 -11.01 -0.23
CA PHE A 216 -16.01 -10.38 -1.43
C PHE A 216 -15.89 -8.87 -1.25
N PHE A 217 -14.86 -8.30 -1.85
CA PHE A 217 -14.61 -6.87 -1.91
C PHE A 217 -14.59 -6.44 -3.37
N VAL A 218 -15.42 -5.45 -3.71
CA VAL A 218 -15.60 -4.94 -5.08
C VAL A 218 -15.65 -3.41 -5.02
N VAL A 219 -15.03 -2.73 -5.97
CA VAL A 219 -14.99 -1.26 -6.03
C VAL A 219 -15.94 -0.71 -7.09
N SER A 220 -16.55 0.43 -6.81
CA SER A 220 -17.25 1.26 -7.79
C SER A 220 -16.43 2.52 -8.04
N PRO A 221 -15.77 2.65 -9.22
CA PRO A 221 -15.00 3.85 -9.59
C PRO A 221 -15.86 5.11 -9.62
N ASP A 222 -17.06 5.03 -10.20
CA ASP A 222 -17.96 6.18 -10.38
C ASP A 222 -18.39 6.78 -9.03
N GLU A 223 -18.47 5.95 -7.99
CA GLU A 223 -18.88 6.35 -6.64
C GLU A 223 -17.71 6.54 -5.68
N LEU A 224 -16.49 6.12 -6.05
CA LEU A 224 -15.35 5.96 -5.16
C LEU A 224 -15.72 5.23 -3.87
N LYS A 225 -16.36 4.07 -4.01
CA LYS A 225 -16.77 3.22 -2.88
C LYS A 225 -16.25 1.80 -2.99
N LEU A 226 -15.87 1.24 -1.85
CA LEU A 226 -15.57 -0.17 -1.68
C LEU A 226 -16.74 -0.87 -0.99
N TYR A 227 -17.29 -1.89 -1.65
CA TYR A 227 -18.37 -2.73 -1.16
C TYR A 227 -17.79 -4.02 -0.61
N GLU A 228 -18.12 -4.35 0.64
CA GLU A 228 -17.92 -5.68 1.21
C GLU A 228 -19.24 -6.45 1.12
N ILE A 229 -19.18 -7.66 0.59
CA ILE A 229 -20.34 -8.45 0.20
C ILE A 229 -20.15 -9.86 0.77
N HIS A 230 -21.15 -10.35 1.51
CA HIS A 230 -21.15 -11.73 1.97
C HIS A 230 -21.20 -12.71 0.79
N ALA A 231 -20.76 -13.95 1.02
CA ALA A 231 -20.86 -15.03 0.01
C ALA A 231 -22.28 -15.28 -0.52
N THR A 232 -23.31 -14.76 0.15
CA THR A 232 -24.72 -14.82 -0.27
C THR A 232 -25.16 -13.65 -1.17
N GLY A 233 -24.30 -12.68 -1.49
CA GLY A 233 -24.62 -11.51 -2.32
C GLY A 233 -25.18 -10.31 -1.56
N VAL A 234 -25.21 -10.37 -0.22
CA VAL A 234 -25.72 -9.29 0.63
C VAL A 234 -24.59 -8.36 1.02
N VAL A 235 -24.78 -7.04 0.88
CA VAL A 235 -23.81 -6.02 1.31
C VAL A 235 -23.63 -6.05 2.82
N ALA A 236 -22.41 -6.34 3.27
CA ALA A 236 -22.01 -6.36 4.66
C ALA A 236 -21.60 -4.96 5.15
N ALA A 237 -20.85 -4.22 4.31
CA ALA A 237 -20.38 -2.88 4.60
C ALA A 237 -20.06 -2.10 3.32
N VAL A 238 -20.12 -0.77 3.42
CA VAL A 238 -19.73 0.17 2.37
C VAL A 238 -18.73 1.17 2.97
N ARG A 239 -17.63 1.38 2.26
CA ARG A 239 -16.51 2.24 2.65
C ARG A 239 -16.28 3.32 1.60
N ASP A 240 -16.09 4.55 2.04
CA ASP A 240 -15.78 5.70 1.19
C ASP A 240 -14.28 5.75 0.89
N LEU A 241 -13.91 5.90 -0.39
CA LEU A 241 -12.53 5.99 -0.86
C LEU A 241 -12.10 7.42 -1.23
N SER A 242 -13.02 8.39 -1.23
CA SER A 242 -12.80 9.75 -1.75
C SER A 242 -11.69 10.52 -1.02
N GLY A 243 -11.39 10.17 0.23
CA GLY A 243 -10.35 10.79 1.04
C GLY A 243 -8.92 10.28 0.79
N PHE A 244 -8.74 9.27 -0.07
CA PHE A 244 -7.45 8.57 -0.21
C PHE A 244 -6.67 8.92 -1.49
N GLY A 245 -7.13 9.94 -2.25
CA GLY A 245 -6.46 10.34 -3.49
C GLY A 245 -6.56 9.32 -4.62
N ILE A 246 -7.47 8.34 -4.50
CA ILE A 246 -7.77 7.35 -5.53
C ILE A 246 -8.55 8.02 -6.66
N VAL A 247 -8.11 7.80 -7.91
CA VAL A 247 -8.70 8.44 -9.10
C VAL A 247 -9.56 7.47 -9.90
N ASN A 248 -9.02 6.32 -10.30
CA ASN A 248 -9.71 5.33 -11.13
C ASN A 248 -9.35 3.90 -10.70
N PRO A 249 -10.00 3.40 -9.63
CA PRO A 249 -9.69 2.10 -9.07
C PRO A 249 -10.04 0.94 -10.02
N GLN A 250 -9.14 -0.05 -10.10
CA GLN A 250 -9.22 -1.21 -10.98
C GLN A 250 -9.21 -2.53 -10.19
N GLY A 251 -8.10 -3.28 -10.24
CA GLY A 251 -7.92 -4.57 -9.59
C GLY A 251 -7.76 -4.46 -8.08
N LEU A 252 -8.11 -5.55 -7.41
CA LEU A 252 -8.10 -5.70 -5.95
C LEU A 252 -7.45 -7.04 -5.59
N VAL A 253 -6.64 -7.07 -4.54
CA VAL A 253 -6.13 -8.32 -3.96
C VAL A 253 -5.90 -8.18 -2.46
N PHE A 254 -6.20 -9.22 -1.68
CA PHE A 254 -5.73 -9.31 -0.30
C PHE A 254 -4.32 -9.89 -0.27
N ALA A 255 -3.42 -9.24 0.46
CA ALA A 255 -2.06 -9.72 0.73
C ALA A 255 -1.65 -9.35 2.17
N PRO A 256 -0.60 -9.97 2.74
CA PRO A 256 -0.08 -9.59 4.05
C PRO A 256 0.22 -8.08 4.12
N SER A 257 -0.01 -7.48 5.28
CA SER A 257 0.23 -6.05 5.52
C SER A 257 1.68 -5.67 5.14
N GLY A 258 1.84 -4.49 4.53
CA GLY A 258 3.14 -3.88 4.28
C GLY A 258 3.70 -3.16 5.50
N ASP A 259 2.89 -2.93 6.54
CA ASP A 259 3.34 -2.37 7.81
C ASP A 259 4.06 -3.46 8.61
N GLN A 260 5.38 -3.37 8.70
CA GLN A 260 6.22 -4.34 9.42
C GLN A 260 5.99 -4.32 10.95
N THR A 261 5.21 -3.38 11.47
CA THR A 261 4.81 -3.35 12.89
C THR A 261 3.52 -4.11 13.18
N ASP A 262 2.76 -4.48 12.15
CA ASP A 262 1.57 -5.32 12.27
C ASP A 262 1.96 -6.78 12.60
N ASP A 263 1.00 -7.55 13.13
CA ASP A 263 1.15 -9.00 13.24
C ASP A 263 1.38 -9.59 11.83
N PRO A 264 2.35 -10.53 11.63
CA PRO A 264 2.64 -11.09 10.30
C PRO A 264 1.47 -11.78 9.59
N THR A 265 0.40 -12.13 10.32
CA THR A 265 -0.83 -12.71 9.77
C THR A 265 -1.87 -11.67 9.35
N THR A 266 -1.60 -10.39 9.61
CA THR A 266 -2.48 -9.28 9.25
C THR A 266 -2.54 -9.13 7.74
N MET A 267 -3.76 -9.03 7.21
CA MET A 267 -4.00 -8.83 5.78
C MET A 267 -4.45 -7.39 5.51
N SER A 268 -3.93 -6.82 4.43
CA SER A 268 -4.38 -5.56 3.85
C SER A 268 -5.03 -5.82 2.49
N LEU A 269 -5.92 -4.91 2.08
CA LEU A 269 -6.43 -4.87 0.71
C LEU A 269 -5.56 -3.95 -0.13
N TYR A 270 -4.99 -4.49 -1.20
CA TYR A 270 -4.24 -3.74 -2.19
C TYR A 270 -5.13 -3.44 -3.40
N LEU A 271 -5.08 -2.19 -3.84
CA LEU A 271 -5.90 -1.64 -4.91
C LEU A 271 -5.00 -1.04 -5.99
N ALA A 272 -5.13 -1.52 -7.22
CA ALA A 272 -4.53 -0.86 -8.37
C ALA A 272 -5.39 0.35 -8.77
N ASP A 273 -4.85 1.55 -8.69
CA ASP A 273 -5.48 2.78 -9.18
C ASP A 273 -4.78 3.22 -10.46
N SER A 274 -5.49 3.15 -11.58
CA SER A 274 -4.87 3.43 -12.87
C SER A 274 -4.61 4.92 -13.07
N GLY A 275 -5.15 5.83 -12.25
CA GLY A 275 -4.93 7.27 -12.41
C GLY A 275 -5.56 7.88 -13.67
N ALA A 276 -6.24 7.07 -14.48
CA ALA A 276 -6.82 7.49 -15.76
C ALA A 276 -8.20 8.09 -15.54
N LEU A 277 -8.40 9.35 -15.93
CA LEU A 277 -9.72 9.99 -15.82
C LEU A 277 -10.77 9.20 -16.62
N THR A 278 -11.92 8.93 -16.01
CA THR A 278 -13.07 8.36 -16.73
C THR A 278 -13.61 9.38 -17.73
N ALA A 279 -14.05 8.92 -18.91
CA ALA A 279 -14.62 9.78 -19.95
C ALA A 279 -15.84 10.56 -19.41
N GLY A 280 -15.64 11.83 -19.07
CA GLY A 280 -16.63 12.70 -18.42
C GLY A 280 -16.04 13.67 -17.40
N ASP A 281 -14.84 13.40 -16.87
CA ASP A 281 -14.21 14.17 -15.79
C ASP A 281 -13.17 15.21 -16.26
N SER A 282 -13.32 15.74 -17.47
CA SER A 282 -12.40 16.74 -18.04
C SER A 282 -12.47 18.14 -17.39
N THR A 283 -12.86 18.26 -16.11
CA THR A 283 -13.04 19.56 -15.44
C THR A 283 -12.13 19.82 -14.22
N SER A 284 -11.32 18.85 -13.78
CA SER A 284 -10.33 19.06 -12.72
C SER A 284 -8.97 19.46 -13.28
N THR A 285 -8.74 20.77 -13.42
CA THR A 285 -7.44 21.35 -13.78
C THR A 285 -6.66 21.76 -12.54
N THR A 286 -5.98 20.82 -11.89
CA THR A 286 -4.77 21.14 -11.10
C THR A 286 -3.54 20.80 -11.93
N PRO A 287 -2.78 21.80 -12.40
CA PRO A 287 -1.63 21.58 -13.27
C PRO A 287 -0.45 21.05 -12.45
N SER A 288 -0.27 19.73 -12.43
CA SER A 288 1.02 19.13 -12.10
C SER A 288 1.42 18.23 -13.28
N GLN A 289 2.50 18.64 -13.95
CA GLN A 289 3.17 17.98 -15.07
C GLN A 289 2.47 18.02 -16.45
N MET A 290 2.50 19.20 -17.06
CA MET A 290 2.48 19.35 -18.52
C MET A 290 3.92 19.13 -19.05
N ILE A 291 4.28 17.91 -19.42
CA ILE A 291 5.45 17.65 -20.28
C ILE A 291 4.90 17.16 -21.61
N ASP A 292 5.18 17.92 -22.67
CA ASP A 292 4.91 17.59 -24.07
C ASP A 292 3.45 17.67 -24.57
N GLY A 293 2.85 18.87 -24.53
CA GLY A 293 1.91 19.37 -25.55
C GLY A 293 0.64 18.57 -25.90
N THR A 294 0.37 17.46 -25.24
CA THR A 294 -0.81 16.60 -25.40
C THR A 294 -1.81 16.94 -24.30
N THR A 295 -3.10 16.83 -24.62
CA THR A 295 -4.21 17.35 -23.79
C THR A 295 -4.65 16.39 -22.69
N ASP A 296 -3.82 15.40 -22.37
CA ASP A 296 -4.19 14.30 -21.49
C ASP A 296 -3.48 14.43 -20.14
N ILE A 297 -4.20 14.99 -19.16
CA ILE A 297 -3.84 14.97 -17.73
C ILE A 297 -4.05 13.53 -17.21
N HIS A 298 -3.18 12.60 -17.59
CA HIS A 298 -3.11 11.28 -16.98
C HIS A 298 -2.08 11.31 -15.85
N THR A 299 -2.51 11.06 -14.62
CA THR A 299 -1.57 10.69 -13.57
C THR A 299 -1.03 9.30 -13.89
N ALA A 300 0.22 9.01 -13.51
CA ALA A 300 0.84 7.70 -13.76
C ALA A 300 0.19 6.57 -12.92
N GLY A 301 -0.88 6.85 -12.18
CA GLY A 301 -1.53 5.90 -11.28
C GLY A 301 -0.67 5.57 -10.06
N GLN A 302 -1.19 4.66 -9.23
CA GLN A 302 -0.60 4.26 -7.97
C GLN A 302 -1.18 2.90 -7.53
N ILE A 303 -0.52 2.24 -6.59
CA ILE A 303 -1.07 1.07 -5.89
C ILE A 303 -1.27 1.47 -4.45
N VAL A 304 -2.49 1.28 -3.95
CA VAL A 304 -2.89 1.74 -2.61
C VAL A 304 -3.03 0.55 -1.70
N GLU A 305 -2.47 0.65 -0.49
CA GLU A 305 -2.69 -0.31 0.58
C GLU A 305 -3.74 0.24 1.57
N LEU A 306 -4.81 -0.53 1.76
CA LEU A 306 -5.94 -0.18 2.62
C LEU A 306 -6.07 -1.22 3.74
N SER A 307 -6.31 -0.74 4.95
CA SER A 307 -6.60 -1.60 6.10
C SER A 307 -8.03 -1.39 6.59
N MET A 308 -8.71 -2.50 6.90
CA MET A 308 -10.05 -2.53 7.48
C MET A 308 -10.00 -2.70 9.00
N ILE A 309 -8.80 -2.78 9.57
CA ILE A 309 -8.59 -2.91 11.01
C ILE A 309 -8.55 -1.52 11.62
N GLU A 310 -9.52 -1.25 12.48
CA GLU A 310 -9.54 -0.03 13.28
C GLU A 310 -8.37 -0.02 14.25
N ILE A 311 -7.50 0.98 14.13
CA ILE A 311 -6.45 1.21 15.11
C ILE A 311 -7.16 1.57 16.42
N PRO A 312 -7.00 0.78 17.50
CA PRO A 312 -7.56 1.12 18.78
C PRO A 312 -7.11 2.54 19.13
N ALA A 313 -8.04 3.42 19.50
CA ALA A 313 -7.70 4.74 20.00
C ALA A 313 -6.59 4.56 21.02
N ALA A 314 -5.44 5.23 20.79
CA ALA A 314 -4.26 5.06 21.62
C ALA A 314 -4.72 5.11 23.07
N GLY A 315 -4.64 3.96 23.75
CA GLY A 315 -4.90 3.92 25.18
C GLY A 315 -4.01 5.00 25.77
N THR A 316 -4.52 5.79 26.69
CA THR A 316 -3.73 6.79 27.40
C THR A 316 -2.73 6.05 28.29
N ALA A 317 -1.77 5.34 27.69
CA ALA A 317 -0.49 5.10 28.29
C ALA A 317 0.06 6.51 28.45
N ALA A 318 -0.16 7.07 29.64
CA ALA A 318 0.50 8.27 30.07
C ALA A 318 1.97 7.89 30.16
N PHE A 319 2.67 7.97 29.03
CA PHE A 319 4.09 8.14 28.99
C PHE A 319 4.28 9.64 29.20
N PRO A 320 4.61 10.11 30.42
CA PRO A 320 4.95 11.50 30.61
C PRO A 320 6.26 11.76 29.87
N SER A 321 6.19 12.14 28.61
CA SER A 321 7.32 12.77 27.95
C SER A 321 7.42 14.19 28.51
N ALA A 322 8.60 14.53 29.00
CA ALA A 322 8.93 15.90 29.39
C ALA A 322 10.25 16.23 28.70
N LEU A 323 10.37 17.47 28.21
CA LEU A 323 11.67 17.97 27.79
C LEU A 323 12.58 18.01 29.01
N VAL A 324 13.52 17.06 29.08
CA VAL A 324 14.48 16.97 30.19
C VAL A 324 15.62 17.97 29.99
N ALA A 325 16.02 18.19 28.73
CA ALA A 325 17.15 19.03 28.39
C ALA A 325 17.08 19.49 26.93
N THR A 326 17.56 20.71 26.69
CA THR A 326 18.02 21.17 25.37
C THR A 326 19.52 21.37 25.46
N ARG A 327 20.25 20.94 24.43
CA ARG A 327 21.71 21.04 24.33
C ARG A 327 22.06 21.57 22.96
N ASP A 328 22.97 22.51 22.90
CA ASP A 328 23.49 23.08 21.66
C ASP A 328 24.78 22.33 21.31
N LEU A 329 24.68 21.38 20.38
CA LEU A 329 25.80 20.50 20.04
C LEU A 329 26.87 21.22 19.18
N SER A 330 26.52 22.35 18.56
CA SER A 330 27.46 23.19 17.82
C SER A 330 28.51 23.85 18.71
N LEU A 331 28.27 23.90 20.02
CA LEU A 331 29.19 24.45 21.02
C LEU A 331 30.17 23.42 21.61
N LEU A 332 30.06 22.15 21.21
CA LEU A 332 31.00 21.11 21.62
C LEU A 332 32.36 21.30 20.93
N SER A 333 33.37 20.55 21.39
CA SER A 333 34.70 20.56 20.79
C SER A 333 35.19 19.12 20.61
N PRO A 334 35.33 18.64 19.37
CA PRO A 334 34.91 19.24 18.11
C PRO A 334 33.40 19.57 18.05
N PRO A 335 32.96 20.61 17.33
CA PRO A 335 31.55 20.96 17.21
C PRO A 335 30.79 19.90 16.41
N ILE A 336 29.50 19.75 16.69
CA ILE A 336 28.54 18.96 15.91
C ILE A 336 27.58 19.96 15.24
N PRO A 337 27.95 20.56 14.09
CA PRO A 337 27.14 21.58 13.42
C PRO A 337 25.81 21.07 12.87
N ASP A 338 25.72 19.82 12.39
CA ASP A 338 24.48 19.23 11.86
C ASP A 338 24.31 17.76 12.32
N PRO A 339 23.82 17.55 13.56
CA PRO A 339 23.59 16.20 14.06
C PRO A 339 22.45 15.52 13.28
N THR A 340 22.77 14.47 12.52
CA THR A 340 21.82 13.76 11.65
C THR A 340 21.35 12.43 12.24
N GLY A 341 22.22 11.70 12.95
CA GLY A 341 21.90 10.46 13.64
C GLY A 341 22.02 10.56 15.16
N LEU A 342 21.16 9.85 15.90
CA LEU A 342 21.23 9.73 17.36
C LEU A 342 20.73 8.36 17.82
N THR A 343 21.51 7.67 18.66
CA THR A 343 21.07 6.44 19.31
C THR A 343 21.48 6.38 20.78
N TYR A 344 20.73 5.63 21.60
CA TYR A 344 21.06 5.38 23.00
C TYR A 344 21.81 4.05 23.12
N VAL A 345 22.99 4.09 23.71
CA VAL A 345 23.82 2.91 23.95
C VAL A 345 23.58 2.42 25.37
N SER A 346 22.76 1.37 25.50
CA SER A 346 22.31 0.87 26.80
C SER A 346 23.42 0.26 27.67
N THR A 347 24.52 -0.21 27.06
CA THR A 347 25.64 -0.84 27.76
C THR A 347 26.54 0.18 28.47
N SER A 348 26.74 1.35 27.90
CA SER A 348 27.54 2.46 28.48
C SER A 348 26.69 3.60 29.05
N ASN A 349 25.37 3.57 28.83
CA ASN A 349 24.43 4.63 29.22
C ASN A 349 24.82 6.00 28.63
N THR A 350 25.16 6.00 27.35
CA THR A 350 25.57 7.17 26.56
C THR A 350 24.67 7.33 25.33
N LEU A 351 24.92 8.39 24.58
CA LEU A 351 24.34 8.66 23.27
C LEU A 351 25.46 8.58 22.24
N VAL A 352 25.19 7.97 21.09
CA VAL A 352 26.05 8.12 19.91
C VAL A 352 25.35 9.02 18.92
N VAL A 353 26.08 10.00 18.41
CA VAL A 353 25.63 11.01 17.46
C VAL A 353 26.49 10.96 16.21
N SER A 354 25.89 11.00 15.03
CA SER A 354 26.59 11.21 13.75
C SER A 354 26.30 12.61 13.21
N ASP A 355 27.22 13.11 12.39
CA ASP A 355 27.11 14.39 11.69
C ASP A 355 27.54 14.20 10.24
N SER A 356 26.72 14.69 9.31
CA SER A 356 26.93 14.51 7.88
C SER A 356 27.71 15.66 7.21
N GLU A 357 28.14 16.70 7.93
CA GLU A 357 28.77 17.91 7.38
C GLU A 357 30.30 17.77 7.15
N VAL A 358 30.75 16.63 6.64
CA VAL A 358 32.19 16.39 6.46
C VAL A 358 32.76 17.21 5.30
N GLU A 359 32.05 17.28 4.17
CA GLU A 359 32.45 17.98 2.95
C GLU A 359 31.74 19.32 2.75
N GLU A 360 30.77 19.68 3.60
CA GLU A 360 30.11 20.98 3.53
C GLU A 360 31.06 22.11 3.92
N THR A 361 31.05 23.18 3.12
CA THR A 361 31.82 24.40 3.38
C THR A 361 30.93 25.63 3.34
N VAL A 362 30.85 26.34 4.46
CA VAL A 362 30.17 27.65 4.51
C VAL A 362 31.21 28.73 4.26
N ASN A 363 31.05 29.48 3.17
CA ASN A 363 32.03 30.49 2.72
C ASN A 363 33.46 29.94 2.54
N GLY A 364 33.60 28.68 2.13
CA GLY A 364 34.89 28.02 1.92
C GLY A 364 35.60 27.57 3.20
N ILE A 365 34.90 27.57 4.35
CA ILE A 365 35.39 27.05 5.62
C ILE A 365 34.63 25.76 5.92
N THR A 366 35.35 24.65 6.07
CA THR A 366 34.78 23.40 6.58
C THR A 366 34.64 23.46 8.09
N GLN A 367 33.54 22.94 8.62
CA GLN A 367 33.35 22.74 10.06
C GLN A 367 33.90 21.40 10.54
N PHE A 368 34.27 20.51 9.61
CA PHE A 368 34.91 19.24 9.93
C PHE A 368 36.25 19.47 10.63
N GLN A 369 36.32 19.03 11.88
CA GLN A 369 37.50 19.14 12.74
C GLN A 369 38.06 17.76 13.09
N GLY A 370 38.01 16.83 12.15
CA GLY A 370 38.56 15.48 12.30
C GLY A 370 37.67 14.52 13.08
N ALA A 371 36.36 14.79 13.16
CA ALA A 371 35.37 13.88 13.71
C ALA A 371 34.03 14.07 12.99
N ASN A 372 33.30 12.97 12.79
CA ASN A 372 31.93 12.95 12.26
C ASN A 372 31.03 11.96 13.02
N VAL A 373 31.53 11.41 14.13
CA VAL A 373 30.77 10.65 15.13
C VAL A 373 31.26 10.97 16.55
N TRP A 374 30.33 11.02 17.50
CA TRP A 374 30.58 11.36 18.90
C TRP A 374 29.83 10.40 19.83
N GLU A 375 30.49 9.95 20.89
CA GLU A 375 29.83 9.33 22.03
C GLU A 375 29.74 10.41 23.10
N LEU A 376 28.52 10.65 23.58
CA LEU A 376 28.19 11.67 24.54
C LEU A 376 27.57 11.02 25.77
N THR A 377 27.85 11.57 26.95
CA THR A 377 27.00 11.31 28.12
C THR A 377 25.58 11.83 27.87
N LEU A 378 24.60 11.39 28.68
CA LEU A 378 23.22 11.89 28.59
C LEU A 378 23.06 13.40 28.84
N ASP A 379 24.09 14.07 29.39
CA ASP A 379 24.12 15.53 29.56
C ASP A 379 24.85 16.28 28.43
N ALA A 380 25.22 15.56 27.36
CA ALA A 380 25.95 16.02 26.17
C ALA A 380 27.41 16.42 26.41
N SER A 381 28.08 15.78 27.37
CA SER A 381 29.54 15.87 27.50
C SER A 381 30.20 14.84 26.58
N VAL A 382 31.24 15.25 25.84
CA VAL A 382 31.96 14.35 24.93
C VAL A 382 32.73 13.29 25.72
N VAL A 383 32.43 12.02 25.46
CA VAL A 383 33.16 10.86 25.99
C VAL A 383 34.32 10.53 25.06
N VAL A 384 34.01 10.33 23.78
CA VAL A 384 34.99 10.05 22.73
C VAL A 384 34.49 10.59 21.39
N THR A 385 35.42 10.87 20.48
CA THR A 385 35.16 11.28 19.09
C THR A 385 35.79 10.34 18.10
N GLY A 386 35.14 10.13 16.96
CA GLY A 386 35.61 9.25 15.89
C GLY A 386 35.51 9.91 14.54
N ASN A 387 36.39 9.47 13.65
CA ASN A 387 36.39 9.86 12.26
C ASN A 387 36.17 8.62 11.39
N ILE A 388 34.94 8.45 10.93
CA ILE A 388 34.53 7.39 10.00
C ILE A 388 34.52 7.90 8.55
N SER A 389 34.88 9.17 8.33
CA SER A 389 34.99 9.75 7.00
C SER A 389 36.23 9.30 6.24
N TYR A 390 36.21 9.54 4.94
CA TYR A 390 37.35 9.34 4.04
C TYR A 390 38.42 10.44 4.19
N ILE A 391 38.21 11.48 5.01
CA ILE A 391 39.18 12.56 5.24
C ILE A 391 40.19 12.13 6.32
N PRO A 392 41.49 11.98 6.00
CA PRO A 392 42.48 11.52 6.97
C PRO A 392 42.81 12.56 8.07
N PRO A 393 43.30 12.11 9.25
CA PRO A 393 43.55 10.72 9.62
C PRO A 393 42.26 10.00 10.03
N THR A 394 42.08 8.79 9.50
CA THR A 394 40.93 7.92 9.75
C THR A 394 41.45 6.51 10.05
N ILE A 395 40.85 5.85 11.05
CA ILE A 395 41.20 4.47 11.43
C ILE A 395 40.42 3.49 10.57
N LEU A 396 39.11 3.75 10.39
CA LEU A 396 38.19 2.94 9.63
C LEU A 396 37.22 3.87 8.89
N ALA A 397 37.52 4.13 7.61
CA ALA A 397 36.75 5.05 6.77
C ALA A 397 35.67 4.31 5.98
N PHE A 398 34.43 4.79 6.06
CA PHE A 398 33.31 4.24 5.29
C PHE A 398 32.22 5.25 4.92
N SER A 399 32.09 6.38 5.61
CA SER A 399 31.03 7.35 5.31
C SER A 399 31.44 8.79 5.61
N ASN A 400 31.27 9.65 4.60
CA ASN A 400 31.34 11.10 4.80
C ASN A 400 29.99 11.68 5.25
N GLU A 401 28.88 11.04 4.89
CA GLU A 401 27.53 11.53 5.15
C GLU A 401 26.70 10.52 5.98
N PRO A 402 27.14 10.18 7.21
CA PRO A 402 26.41 9.24 8.06
C PRO A 402 25.11 9.87 8.57
N ASN A 403 24.01 9.66 7.85
CA ASN A 403 22.72 10.31 8.11
C ASN A 403 21.87 9.62 9.19
N GLY A 404 22.34 8.50 9.73
CA GLY A 404 21.66 7.77 10.79
C GLY A 404 22.59 6.82 11.53
N VAL A 405 22.24 6.53 12.79
CA VAL A 405 22.95 5.54 13.61
C VAL A 405 21.96 4.78 14.49
N ALA A 406 22.13 3.46 14.59
CA ALA A 406 21.37 2.60 15.49
C ALA A 406 22.29 1.63 16.24
N PHE A 407 21.95 1.34 17.50
CA PHE A 407 22.68 0.36 18.32
C PHE A 407 21.82 -0.89 18.55
N ASN A 408 22.38 -2.07 18.28
CA ASN A 408 21.74 -3.33 18.60
C ASN A 408 22.29 -3.91 19.92
N PRO A 409 21.52 -3.87 21.03
CA PRO A 409 22.00 -4.37 22.32
C PRO A 409 22.17 -5.89 22.39
N SER A 410 21.64 -6.65 21.42
CA SER A 410 21.73 -8.11 21.42
C SER A 410 23.09 -8.64 20.95
N ASN A 411 23.73 -7.94 20.02
CA ASN A 411 25.05 -8.30 19.48
C ASN A 411 26.12 -7.22 19.75
N GLY A 412 25.73 -6.00 20.14
CA GLY A 412 26.65 -4.88 20.40
C GLY A 412 27.07 -4.11 19.15
N HIS A 413 26.45 -4.36 18.00
CA HIS A 413 26.81 -3.72 16.73
C HIS A 413 26.16 -2.35 16.55
N TYR A 414 26.76 -1.53 15.71
CA TYR A 414 26.27 -0.21 15.31
C TYR A 414 25.96 -0.21 13.81
N TYR A 415 24.79 0.28 13.45
CA TYR A 415 24.35 0.40 12.07
C TYR A 415 24.36 1.85 11.66
N PHE A 416 25.13 2.20 10.63
CA PHE A 416 25.18 3.55 10.07
C PHE A 416 24.54 3.56 8.68
N THR A 417 23.65 4.50 8.43
CA THR A 417 23.09 4.73 7.09
C THR A 417 23.85 5.83 6.37
N ASP A 418 23.94 5.72 5.05
CA ASP A 418 24.51 6.74 4.16
C ASP A 418 23.62 6.82 2.92
N ASP A 419 22.97 7.98 2.73
CA ASP A 419 22.02 8.23 1.64
C ASP A 419 22.69 8.48 0.29
N ASN A 420 23.96 8.90 0.28
CA ASN A 420 24.73 8.96 -0.96
C ASN A 420 25.15 7.55 -1.43
N ALA A 421 25.53 6.67 -0.51
CA ALA A 421 25.88 5.29 -0.81
C ALA A 421 24.67 4.38 -1.01
N ASN A 422 23.49 4.77 -0.53
CA ASN A 422 22.28 3.94 -0.42
C ASN A 422 22.56 2.61 0.30
N PHE A 423 23.34 2.68 1.39
CA PHE A 423 23.83 1.51 2.12
C PHE A 423 23.62 1.65 3.62
N VAL A 424 23.54 0.49 4.28
CA VAL A 424 23.64 0.37 5.74
C VAL A 424 24.94 -0.36 6.04
N PHE A 425 25.80 0.28 6.83
CA PHE A 425 27.05 -0.30 7.30
C PHE A 425 26.85 -0.94 8.67
N ASP A 426 27.25 -2.20 8.83
CA ASP A 426 27.28 -2.90 10.11
C ASP A 426 28.69 -2.81 10.72
N LEU A 427 28.83 -2.05 11.78
CA LEU A 427 30.07 -1.87 12.51
C LEU A 427 30.07 -2.72 13.79
N ALA A 428 30.92 -3.75 13.79
CA ALA A 428 31.19 -4.59 14.95
C ALA A 428 32.40 -4.04 15.73
N PRO A 429 32.22 -3.64 17.01
CA PRO A 429 33.33 -3.20 17.84
C PRO A 429 34.34 -4.32 18.07
N GLY A 430 35.62 -3.98 18.12
CA GLY A 430 36.70 -4.93 18.36
C GLY A 430 36.69 -5.56 19.76
N PRO A 431 37.60 -6.51 20.05
CA PRO A 431 37.74 -7.14 21.37
C PRO A 431 37.96 -6.18 22.55
N ASP A 432 38.42 -4.95 22.31
CA ASP A 432 38.57 -3.95 23.36
C ASP A 432 37.23 -3.29 23.77
N GLY A 433 36.16 -3.52 22.99
CA GLY A 433 34.82 -3.00 23.20
C GLY A 433 34.72 -1.48 23.10
N GLN A 434 35.77 -0.82 22.58
CA GLN A 434 35.77 0.61 22.30
C GLN A 434 35.37 0.82 20.85
N MET A 435 34.75 1.98 20.60
CA MET A 435 34.40 2.37 19.25
C MET A 435 35.55 3.13 18.61
N TRP A 436 35.68 2.94 17.30
CA TRP A 436 36.56 3.66 16.39
C TRP A 436 38.03 3.35 16.62
N THR A 437 38.31 2.11 16.96
CA THR A 437 39.64 1.56 17.19
C THR A 437 40.04 0.65 16.02
N ALA A 438 41.33 0.31 15.97
CA ALA A 438 41.90 -0.41 14.82
C ALA A 438 41.46 -1.89 14.74
N ASP A 439 40.80 -2.40 15.77
CA ASP A 439 40.28 -3.76 15.86
C ASP A 439 38.78 -3.86 15.53
N ASP A 440 38.12 -2.73 15.22
CA ASP A 440 36.75 -2.71 14.71
C ASP A 440 36.66 -3.35 13.33
N VAL A 441 35.53 -4.02 13.08
CA VAL A 441 35.24 -4.69 11.81
C VAL A 441 34.00 -4.08 11.18
N LEU A 442 34.14 -3.67 9.93
CA LEU A 442 33.03 -3.21 9.10
C LEU A 442 32.56 -4.36 8.21
N ASP A 443 31.31 -4.78 8.40
CA ASP A 443 30.60 -5.65 7.47
C ASP A 443 29.62 -4.80 6.64
N GLY A 444 29.72 -4.94 5.31
CA GLY A 444 28.91 -4.22 4.32
C GLY A 444 28.55 -5.14 3.17
#